data_AF-A0A068ERS8-F1
#
_entry.id   AF-A0A068ERS8-F1
#
_cell.length_a   1.000
_cell.length_b   1.000
_cell.length_c   1.000
_cell.angle_alpha   90.00
_cell.angle_beta   90.00
_cell.angle_gamma   90.00
#
_symmetry.space_group_name_H-M   'P 1'
#
loop_
_entity.id
_entity.type
_entity.pdbx_description
1 polymer ?
#
loop_
_entity_poly.entity_id
_entity_poly.type
_entity_poly.pdbx_seq_one_letter_code
_entity_poly.pdbx_strand_id
1 'polypeptide(L)'
;FIVDLRGFKNTAGIEPEDVAKRLMDYGFHGPTMSWPVPGTLMIEPTESESKAELDRFCDALISIREEIAQIEKGKVDAHNNVLKGAPHPPSLLMADKWTQPYSREYAAFPASWLRSAKFWPST
;
A
#
# COMPACT_ATOMS: atom_id res chain seq x y z
N PHE A 1 -16.33 1.93 8.08
CA PHE A 1 -15.74 2.95 8.99
C PHE A 1 -14.76 3.83 8.20
N ILE A 2 -14.33 4.97 8.75
CA ILE A 2 -13.38 5.87 8.10
C ILE A 2 -12.02 5.79 8.81
N VAL A 3 -10.95 5.66 8.02
CA VAL A 3 -9.56 5.78 8.48
C VAL A 3 -9.02 7.13 8.06
N ASP A 4 -8.63 7.94 9.05
CA ASP A 4 -8.09 9.27 8.81
C ASP A 4 -6.58 9.21 8.52
N LEU A 5 -6.20 9.57 7.30
CA LEU A 5 -4.82 9.57 6.83
C LEU A 5 -4.22 10.97 6.74
N ARG A 6 -5.00 12.03 7.03
CA ARG A 6 -4.62 13.42 6.73
C ARG A 6 -3.34 13.86 7.44
N GLY A 7 -3.06 13.30 8.62
CA GLY A 7 -1.83 13.58 9.37
C GLY A 7 -0.56 13.20 8.60
N PHE A 8 -0.61 12.16 7.77
CA PHE A 8 0.55 11.61 7.08
C PHE A 8 1.08 12.49 5.96
N LYS A 9 0.25 13.40 5.44
CA LYS A 9 0.71 14.43 4.49
C LYS A 9 1.79 15.31 5.11
N ASN A 10 1.61 15.68 6.38
CA ASN A 10 2.55 16.59 7.07
C ASN A 10 3.75 15.84 7.65
N THR A 11 3.58 14.59 8.09
CA THR A 11 4.65 13.83 8.76
C THR A 11 5.51 13.04 7.78
N ALA A 12 4.95 12.59 6.67
CA ALA A 12 5.61 11.70 5.72
C ALA A 12 5.41 12.08 4.24
N GLY A 13 4.63 13.13 3.94
CA GLY A 13 4.28 13.46 2.56
C GLY A 13 3.36 12.43 1.89
N ILE A 14 2.67 11.61 2.67
CA ILE A 14 1.83 10.50 2.17
C ILE A 14 0.37 10.95 2.06
N GLU A 15 -0.24 10.66 0.92
CA GLU A 15 -1.62 10.93 0.56
C GLU A 15 -2.44 9.61 0.53
N PRO A 16 -3.79 9.67 0.58
CA PRO A 16 -4.61 8.45 0.52
C PRO A 16 -4.40 7.61 -0.74
N GLU A 17 -4.07 8.26 -1.86
CA GLU A 17 -3.78 7.59 -3.12
C GLU A 17 -2.54 6.70 -3.03
N ASP A 18 -1.49 7.11 -2.31
CA ASP A 18 -0.29 6.29 -2.11
C ASP A 18 -0.64 5.01 -1.36
N VAL A 19 -1.47 5.11 -0.31
CA VAL A 19 -1.94 3.95 0.46
C VAL A 19 -2.83 3.04 -0.38
N ALA A 20 -3.76 3.61 -1.16
CA ALA A 20 -4.64 2.84 -2.02
C ALA A 20 -3.88 2.10 -3.14
N LYS A 21 -2.89 2.75 -3.75
CA LYS A 21 -2.01 2.12 -4.75
C LYS A 21 -1.13 1.06 -4.12
N ARG A 22 -0.58 1.32 -2.93
CA ARG A 22 0.24 0.32 -2.22
C ARG A 22 -0.58 -0.91 -1.82
N LEU A 23 -1.84 -0.77 -1.45
CA LEU A 23 -2.74 -1.91 -1.21
C LEU A 23 -2.84 -2.86 -2.41
N MET A 24 -2.70 -2.36 -3.65
CA MET A 24 -2.66 -3.22 -4.85
C MET A 24 -1.46 -4.16 -4.84
N ASP A 25 -0.32 -3.72 -4.32
CA ASP A 25 0.85 -4.59 -4.15
C ASP A 25 0.62 -5.68 -3.09
N TYR A 26 -0.26 -5.42 -2.12
CA TYR A 26 -0.74 -6.40 -1.14
C TYR A 26 -1.89 -7.29 -1.65
N GLY A 27 -2.32 -7.10 -2.90
CA GLY A 27 -3.38 -7.89 -3.54
C GLY A 27 -4.80 -7.36 -3.31
N PHE A 28 -4.94 -6.13 -2.81
CA PHE A 28 -6.24 -5.52 -2.50
C PHE A 28 -6.57 -4.36 -3.44
N HIS A 29 -7.85 -4.22 -3.77
CA HIS A 29 -8.36 -2.98 -4.36
C HIS A 29 -8.39 -1.88 -3.30
N GLY A 30 -8.10 -0.63 -3.70
CA GLY A 30 -8.20 0.52 -2.81
C GLY A 30 -9.64 0.73 -2.30
N PRO A 31 -9.88 1.02 -1.02
CA PRO A 31 -11.21 1.36 -0.52
C PRO A 31 -11.74 2.66 -1.15
N THR A 32 -12.97 3.06 -0.81
CA THR A 32 -13.49 4.37 -1.22
C THR A 32 -12.56 5.48 -0.71
N MET A 33 -12.00 6.25 -1.65
CA MET A 33 -11.01 7.29 -1.35
C MET A 33 -11.66 8.67 -1.28
N SER A 34 -11.24 9.47 -0.29
CA SER A 34 -11.55 10.90 -0.18
C SER A 34 -13.05 11.25 -0.19
N TRP A 35 -13.90 10.28 0.15
CA TRP A 35 -15.33 10.47 0.36
C TRP A 35 -15.79 9.61 1.54
N PRO A 36 -16.67 10.11 2.42
CA PRO A 36 -17.28 11.45 2.41
C PRO A 36 -16.34 12.56 2.90
N VAL A 37 -15.15 12.21 3.40
CA VAL A 37 -14.16 13.17 3.91
C VAL A 37 -12.91 13.17 3.02
N PRO A 38 -12.51 14.30 2.43
CA PRO A 38 -11.27 14.40 1.66
C PRO A 38 -10.05 14.01 2.50
N GLY A 39 -9.11 13.27 1.91
CA GLY A 39 -7.88 12.86 2.62
C GLY A 39 -8.05 11.61 3.49
N THR A 40 -9.12 10.84 3.31
CA THR A 40 -9.42 9.64 4.13
C THR A 40 -9.74 8.42 3.27
N LEU A 41 -9.78 7.24 3.90
CA LEU A 41 -10.30 6.01 3.30
C LEU A 41 -11.56 5.56 4.03
N MET A 42 -12.60 5.18 3.30
CA MET A 42 -13.81 4.57 3.85
C MET A 42 -13.82 3.08 3.50
N ILE A 43 -13.88 2.23 4.54
CA ILE A 43 -13.78 0.77 4.44
C ILE A 43 -15.11 0.13 4.86
N GLU A 44 -15.61 -0.78 4.03
CA GLU A 44 -16.79 -1.60 4.27
C GLU A 44 -16.49 -3.05 3.84
N PRO A 45 -16.32 -4.00 4.78
CA PRO A 45 -15.94 -5.37 4.45
C PRO A 45 -17.10 -6.24 3.95
N THR A 46 -18.36 -5.87 4.22
CA THR A 46 -19.55 -6.72 4.07
C THR A 46 -19.52 -7.98 4.94
N GLU A 47 -20.66 -8.65 5.05
CA GLU A 47 -20.84 -9.91 5.78
C GLU A 47 -20.34 -11.14 5.02
N SER A 48 -20.04 -11.00 3.72
CA SER A 48 -19.63 -12.12 2.87
C SER A 48 -18.15 -12.49 3.06
N GLU A 49 -17.35 -11.58 3.62
CA GLU A 49 -15.92 -11.77 3.76
C GLU A 49 -15.56 -12.55 5.03
N SER A 50 -14.68 -13.54 4.87
CA SER A 50 -14.22 -14.36 6.00
C SER A 50 -13.29 -13.57 6.93
N LYS A 51 -13.24 -13.94 8.22
CA LYS A 51 -12.29 -13.34 9.17
C LYS A 51 -10.84 -13.34 8.63
N ALA A 52 -10.43 -14.41 7.95
CA ALA A 52 -9.07 -14.51 7.41
C ALA A 52 -8.78 -13.48 6.30
N GLU A 53 -9.80 -13.06 5.52
CA GLU A 53 -9.66 -11.97 4.55
C GLU A 53 -9.56 -10.62 5.27
N LEU A 54 -10.40 -10.41 6.28
CA LEU A 54 -10.36 -9.20 7.11
C LEU A 54 -9.02 -9.03 7.81
N ASP A 55 -8.47 -10.12 8.35
CA ASP A 55 -7.17 -10.14 9.00
C ASP A 55 -6.06 -9.76 8.00
N ARG A 56 -6.05 -10.33 6.78
CA ARG A 56 -5.06 -9.97 5.73
C ARG A 56 -5.14 -8.49 5.35
N PHE A 57 -6.35 -7.95 5.23
CA PHE A 57 -6.54 -6.54 4.90
C PHE A 57 -6.04 -5.62 6.03
N CYS A 58 -6.34 -5.97 7.29
CA CYS A 58 -5.81 -5.27 8.46
C CYS A 58 -4.28 -5.36 8.54
N ASP A 59 -3.70 -6.54 8.33
CA ASP A 59 -2.25 -6.76 8.33
C ASP A 59 -1.56 -5.95 7.23
N ALA A 60 -2.17 -5.85 6.05
CA ALA A 60 -1.69 -4.98 4.97
C ALA A 60 -1.67 -3.51 5.40
N LEU A 61 -2.74 -3.01 6.03
CA LEU A 61 -2.80 -1.64 6.54
C LEU A 61 -1.79 -1.37 7.66
N ILE A 62 -1.57 -2.33 8.56
CA ILE A 62 -0.57 -2.24 9.63
C ILE A 62 0.85 -2.18 9.03
N SER A 63 1.14 -3.05 8.07
CA SER A 63 2.42 -3.05 7.35
C SER A 63 2.65 -1.73 6.60
N ILE A 64 1.62 -1.20 5.94
CA ILE A 64 1.69 0.14 5.31
C ILE A 64 1.90 1.24 6.35
N ARG A 65 1.31 1.15 7.55
CA ARG A 65 1.58 2.11 8.62
C ARG A 65 3.04 2.07 9.06
N GLU A 66 3.67 0.89 9.09
CA GLU A 66 5.09 0.76 9.36
C GLU A 66 5.96 1.35 8.24
N GLU A 67 5.59 1.16 6.97
CA GLU A 67 6.22 1.81 5.80
C GLU A 67 6.19 3.34 5.96
N ILE A 68 5.04 3.91 6.32
CA ILE A 68 4.90 5.35 6.63
C ILE A 68 5.81 5.73 7.80
N ALA A 69 5.87 4.92 8.86
CA ALA A 69 6.70 5.19 10.04
C ALA A 69 8.19 5.23 9.71
N GLN A 70 8.66 4.45 8.72
CA GLN A 70 10.06 4.54 8.29
C GLN A 70 10.36 5.89 7.63
N ILE A 71 9.41 6.44 6.86
CA ILE A 71 9.53 7.78 6.26
C ILE A 71 9.56 8.84 7.36
N GLU A 72 8.61 8.78 8.30
CA GLU A 72 8.53 9.72 9.44
C GLU A 72 9.83 9.74 10.26
N LYS A 73 10.52 8.60 10.37
CA LYS A 73 11.79 8.44 11.09
C LYS A 73 13.02 8.78 10.23
N GLY A 74 12.85 9.18 8.97
CA GLY A 74 13.93 9.49 8.03
C GLY A 74 14.79 8.28 7.65
N LYS A 75 14.28 7.05 7.82
CA LYS A 75 15.01 5.82 7.48
C LYS A 75 14.93 5.47 6.00
N VAL A 76 13.91 5.97 5.32
CA VAL A 76 13.72 5.85 3.88
C VAL A 76 13.43 7.24 3.31
N ASP A 77 13.75 7.45 2.03
CA ASP A 77 13.54 8.73 1.36
C ASP A 77 12.05 9.05 1.24
N ALA A 78 11.66 10.32 1.45
CA ALA A 78 10.25 10.73 1.44
C ALA A 78 9.61 10.72 0.05
N HIS A 79 10.40 10.83 -1.02
CA HIS A 79 9.94 10.93 -2.40
C HIS A 79 10.25 9.68 -3.23
N ASN A 80 11.20 8.85 -2.78
CA ASN A 80 11.63 7.63 -3.45
C ASN A 80 11.54 6.44 -2.48
N ASN A 81 10.33 5.91 -2.32
CA ASN A 81 10.02 4.79 -1.42
C ASN A 81 8.89 3.93 -2.01
N VAL A 82 8.61 2.81 -1.36
CA VAL A 82 7.63 1.82 -1.84
C VAL A 82 6.21 2.37 -1.96
N LEU A 83 5.82 3.33 -1.13
CA LEU A 83 4.48 3.95 -1.18
C LEU A 83 4.37 4.86 -2.41
N LYS A 84 5.39 5.68 -2.65
CA LYS A 84 5.46 6.60 -3.81
C LYS A 84 5.69 5.88 -5.14
N GLY A 85 6.34 4.73 -5.12
CA GLY A 85 6.56 3.89 -6.29
C GLY A 85 5.42 2.93 -6.63
N ALA A 86 4.42 2.81 -5.75
CA ALA A 86 3.27 1.94 -5.98
C ALA A 86 2.29 2.51 -7.02
N PRO A 87 1.55 1.65 -7.74
CA PRO A 87 1.66 0.19 -7.74
C PRO A 87 2.87 -0.30 -8.55
N HIS A 88 3.29 -1.55 -8.34
CA HIS A 88 4.45 -2.12 -9.04
C HIS A 88 4.02 -3.14 -10.11
N PRO A 89 3.82 -2.72 -11.38
CA PRO A 89 3.42 -3.62 -12.46
C PRO A 89 4.56 -4.56 -12.88
N PRO A 90 4.24 -5.70 -13.54
CA PRO A 90 5.24 -6.63 -14.06
C PRO A 90 6.27 -5.98 -14.98
N SER A 91 5.86 -5.01 -15.81
CA SER A 91 6.73 -4.27 -16.72
C SER A 91 7.87 -3.54 -15.99
N LEU A 92 7.60 -3.02 -14.79
CA LEU A 92 8.60 -2.37 -13.93
C LEU A 92 9.50 -3.40 -13.24
N LEU A 93 8.91 -4.48 -12.71
CA LEU A 93 9.62 -5.49 -11.92
C LEU A 93 10.53 -6.40 -12.76
N MET A 94 10.14 -6.65 -14.01
CA MET A 94 10.87 -7.50 -14.96
C MET A 94 11.86 -6.70 -15.83
N ALA A 95 11.95 -5.39 -15.67
CA ALA A 95 12.93 -4.58 -16.39
C ALA A 95 14.36 -5.05 -16.11
N ASP A 96 15.28 -4.85 -17.05
CA ASP A 96 16.69 -5.26 -16.88
C ASP A 96 17.38 -4.52 -15.71
N LYS A 97 17.05 -3.24 -15.54
CA LYS A 97 17.62 -2.38 -14.51
C LYS A 97 16.63 -2.15 -13.38
N TRP A 98 17.15 -2.09 -12.16
CA TRP A 98 16.38 -1.71 -10.97
C TRP A 98 17.05 -0.53 -10.29
N THR A 99 16.37 0.62 -10.26
CA THR A 99 16.91 1.88 -9.73
C THR A 99 16.24 2.32 -8.43
N GLN A 100 15.32 1.50 -7.89
CA GLN A 100 14.62 1.82 -6.66
C GLN A 100 15.49 1.48 -5.43
N PRO A 101 15.40 2.24 -4.32
CA PRO A 101 16.21 2.04 -3.12
C PRO A 101 15.72 0.88 -2.23
N TYR A 102 14.73 0.13 -2.71
CA TYR A 102 14.13 -1.03 -2.05
C TYR A 102 14.12 -2.22 -3.03
N SER A 103 13.98 -3.45 -2.55
CA SER A 103 14.05 -4.63 -3.43
C SER A 103 12.77 -4.83 -4.25
N ARG A 104 12.89 -5.49 -5.41
CA ARG A 104 11.75 -5.98 -6.21
C ARG A 104 10.84 -6.90 -5.41
N GLU A 105 11.45 -7.72 -4.57
CA GLU A 105 10.76 -8.63 -3.66
C GLU A 105 9.86 -7.86 -2.70
N TYR A 106 10.37 -6.81 -2.07
CA TYR A 106 9.58 -5.99 -1.14
C TYR A 106 8.50 -5.16 -1.86
N ALA A 107 8.77 -4.76 -3.10
CA ALA A 107 7.79 -4.11 -3.96
C ALA A 107 6.62 -5.05 -4.30
N ALA A 108 6.91 -6.27 -4.77
CA ALA A 108 5.92 -7.18 -5.35
C ALA A 108 5.30 -8.18 -4.35
N PHE A 109 6.02 -8.56 -3.29
CA PHE A 109 5.62 -9.58 -2.33
C PHE A 109 5.82 -9.10 -0.88
N PRO A 110 5.22 -7.95 -0.49
CA PRO A 110 5.38 -7.45 0.88
C PRO A 110 4.71 -8.34 1.95
N ALA A 111 3.91 -9.34 1.56
CA ALA A 111 3.24 -10.26 2.45
C ALA A 111 3.32 -11.70 1.95
N SER A 112 3.32 -12.66 2.88
CA SER A 112 3.54 -14.08 2.58
C SER A 112 2.43 -14.72 1.72
N TRP A 113 1.17 -14.29 1.87
CA TRP A 113 0.03 -14.82 1.11
C TRP A 113 0.16 -14.58 -0.41
N LEU A 114 0.91 -13.55 -0.81
CA LEU A 114 1.16 -13.21 -2.21
C LEU A 114 2.00 -14.25 -2.95
N ARG A 115 2.69 -15.12 -2.21
CA ARG A 115 3.45 -16.25 -2.80
C ARG A 115 2.54 -17.34 -3.35
N SER A 116 1.35 -17.49 -2.78
CA SER A 116 0.38 -18.48 -3.23
C SER A 116 -0.46 -17.97 -4.40
N ALA A 117 -0.85 -16.69 -4.36
CA ALA A 117 -1.61 -16.05 -5.42
C ALA A 117 -1.23 -14.56 -5.52
N LYS A 118 -0.72 -14.15 -6.68
CA LYS A 118 -0.37 -12.75 -6.96
C LYS A 118 -1.26 -12.21 -8.08
N PHE A 119 -2.03 -11.18 -7.76
CA PHE A 119 -2.64 -10.32 -8.76
C PHE A 119 -1.64 -9.22 -9.16
N TRP A 120 -1.51 -8.98 -10.46
CA TRP A 120 -0.56 -8.01 -11.00
C TRP A 120 -1.28 -6.73 -11.44
N PRO A 121 -0.89 -5.56 -10.90
CA PRO A 121 -1.32 -4.29 -11.47
C PRO A 121 -0.88 -4.19 -12.93
N SER A 122 -1.79 -3.77 -13.82
CA SER A 122 -1.51 -3.68 -15.26
C SER A 122 -0.66 -2.46 -15.65
N THR A 123 -0.68 -1.42 -14.81
CA THR A 123 -0.04 -0.12 -15.04
C THR A 123 0.43 0.48 -13.73
#